data_AF-A0A1X7RHW7-F1
#
_entry.id   AF-A0A1X7RHW7-F1
#
_cell.length_a   1.000
_cell.length_b   1.000
_cell.length_c   1.000
_cell.angle_alpha   90.00
_cell.angle_beta   90.00
_cell.angle_gamma   90.00
#
_symmetry.space_group_name_H-M   'P 1'
#
loop_
_entity.id
_entity.type
_entity.pdbx_description
1 polymer ?
#
loop_
_entity_poly.entity_id
_entity_poly.type
_entity_poly.pdbx_seq_one_letter_code
_entity_poly.pdbx_strand_id
1 'polypeptide(L)'
;MSTTQRVAAASMGASNATKPTTKGFTAEEKTARNKYERPPAGYEAPKGHLRVHSNIEVTGFMRGIVLQDWEFCVKPRNAANAGCRSGHWGFYVWHEGVLRKAILLIRKVCNYTHPDDDDGSEHDFGDEDADELDGQDVIEA
;
A
#
# COMPACT_ATOMS: atom_id res chain seq x y z
N MET A 1 -12.55 -64.73 14.72
CA MET A 1 -13.14 -63.46 14.25
C MET A 1 -12.80 -62.42 15.31
N SER A 2 -11.59 -61.85 15.29
CA SER A 2 -11.11 -60.66 14.57
C SER A 2 -11.96 -59.40 14.79
N THR A 3 -11.22 -58.31 15.11
CA THR A 3 -11.60 -56.88 15.13
C THR A 3 -12.46 -56.47 16.34
N THR A 4 -12.10 -55.49 17.18
CA THR A 4 -11.56 -54.16 16.85
C THR A 4 -10.91 -53.53 18.09
N GLN A 5 -9.64 -53.14 17.98
CA GLN A 5 -9.00 -52.18 18.89
C GLN A 5 -9.64 -50.81 18.70
N ARG A 6 -10.01 -50.13 19.80
CA ARG A 6 -10.27 -48.69 19.79
C ARG A 6 -9.11 -48.00 20.49
N VAL A 7 -8.27 -47.37 19.68
CA VAL A 7 -7.21 -46.46 20.13
C VAL A 7 -7.89 -45.18 20.59
N ALA A 8 -7.85 -44.88 21.88
CA ALA A 8 -8.21 -43.57 22.40
C ALA A 8 -6.98 -42.65 22.26
N ALA A 9 -7.00 -41.80 21.26
CA ALA A 9 -6.05 -40.69 21.15
C ALA A 9 -6.46 -39.58 22.12
N ALA A 10 -5.73 -39.48 23.23
CA ALA A 10 -5.63 -38.30 24.08
C ALA A 10 -4.12 -37.99 24.14
N SER A 11 -3.62 -36.78 24.01
CA SER A 11 -4.21 -35.46 24.23
C SER A 11 -3.27 -34.42 23.61
N MET A 12 -3.85 -33.53 22.82
CA MET A 12 -3.56 -32.09 22.79
C MET A 12 -2.09 -31.71 22.98
N GLY A 13 -1.35 -31.61 21.87
CA GLY A 13 -0.12 -30.82 21.83
C GLY A 13 -0.44 -29.39 22.27
N ALA A 14 0.22 -28.94 23.34
CA ALA A 14 0.21 -27.54 23.73
C ALA A 14 0.90 -26.75 22.61
N SER A 15 0.10 -26.22 21.69
CA SER A 15 0.54 -25.15 20.81
C SER A 15 0.91 -23.99 21.74
N ASN A 16 2.21 -23.78 21.94
CA ASN A 16 2.74 -22.55 22.50
C ASN A 16 2.16 -21.41 21.65
N ALA A 17 1.08 -20.81 22.12
CA ALA A 17 0.53 -19.61 21.55
C ALA A 17 1.57 -18.53 21.78
N THR A 18 2.44 -18.35 20.80
CA THR A 18 3.32 -17.19 20.70
C THR A 18 2.41 -15.98 20.71
N LYS A 19 2.19 -15.40 21.90
CA LYS A 19 1.49 -14.14 22.05
C LYS A 19 2.13 -13.18 21.04
N PRO A 20 1.34 -12.49 20.18
CA PRO A 20 1.92 -11.48 19.33
C PRO A 20 2.59 -10.48 20.27
N THR A 21 3.91 -10.46 20.26
CA THR A 21 4.69 -9.42 20.88
C THR A 21 4.31 -8.16 20.09
N THR A 22 3.37 -7.39 20.62
CA THR A 22 3.18 -6.00 20.23
C THR A 22 4.51 -5.32 20.51
N LYS A 23 5.41 -5.33 19.52
CA LYS A 23 6.61 -4.49 19.52
C LYS A 23 6.07 -3.08 19.69
N GLY A 24 6.18 -2.57 20.93
CA GLY A 24 5.88 -1.18 21.20
C GLY A 24 6.79 -0.33 20.32
N PHE A 25 6.25 0.76 19.79
CA PHE A 25 7.02 1.69 18.98
C PHE A 25 8.27 2.17 19.74
N THR A 26 9.41 2.24 19.06
CA THR A 26 10.64 2.82 19.61
C THR A 26 10.43 4.30 19.97
N ALA A 27 11.33 4.87 20.79
CA ALA A 27 11.25 6.29 21.15
C ALA A 27 11.33 7.21 19.91
N GLU A 28 12.11 6.80 18.91
CA GLU A 28 12.26 7.46 17.62
C GLU A 28 10.95 7.40 16.82
N GLU A 29 10.31 6.23 16.73
CA GLU A 29 9.01 6.06 16.07
C GLU A 29 7.91 6.88 16.74
N LYS A 30 7.90 6.96 18.08
CA LYS A 30 6.94 7.81 18.81
C LYS A 30 7.14 9.29 18.51
N THR A 31 8.39 9.74 18.46
CA THR A 31 8.74 11.14 18.14
C THR A 31 8.36 11.47 16.71
N ALA A 32 8.71 10.60 15.75
CA ALA A 32 8.33 10.74 14.35
C ALA A 32 6.80 10.77 14.18
N ARG A 33 6.06 10.01 14.98
CA ARG A 33 4.59 9.96 14.92
C ARG A 33 3.92 11.22 15.47
N ASN A 34 4.54 11.89 16.44
CA ASN A 34 4.06 13.15 17.02
C ASN A 34 4.34 14.37 16.13
N LYS A 35 5.23 14.23 15.14
CA LYS A 35 5.53 15.30 14.17
C LYS A 35 4.33 15.63 13.27
N TYR A 36 3.46 14.66 13.02
CA TYR A 36 2.36 14.79 12.07
C TYR A 36 1.08 15.21 12.75
N GLU A 37 0.38 16.16 12.14
CA GLU A 37 -0.98 16.53 12.52
C GLU A 37 -1.91 15.32 12.41
N ARG A 38 -2.88 15.25 13.31
CA ARG A 38 -3.90 14.20 13.34
C ARG A 38 -5.29 14.85 13.36
N PRO A 39 -6.30 14.17 12.82
CA PRO A 39 -7.68 14.60 13.00
C PRO A 39 -8.00 14.79 14.48
N PRO A 40 -8.89 15.74 14.83
CA PRO A 40 -9.38 15.89 16.18
C PRO A 40 -9.96 14.57 16.72
N ALA A 41 -9.81 14.32 18.02
CA ALA A 41 -10.35 13.11 18.63
C ALA A 41 -11.87 13.03 18.42
N GLY A 42 -12.35 11.88 17.93
CA GLY A 42 -13.77 11.68 17.62
C GLY A 42 -14.24 12.35 16.33
N TYR A 43 -13.35 12.93 15.52
CA TYR A 43 -13.72 13.53 14.25
C TYR A 43 -14.24 12.48 13.24
N GLU A 44 -15.46 12.71 12.74
CA GLU A 44 -16.05 11.92 11.66
C GLU A 44 -15.97 12.67 10.33
N ALA A 45 -15.03 12.26 9.49
CA ALA A 45 -14.88 12.86 8.16
C ALA A 45 -16.10 12.54 7.26
N PRO A 46 -16.47 13.44 6.34
CA PRO A 46 -17.51 13.19 5.35
C PRO A 46 -17.26 11.91 4.54
N LYS A 47 -18.34 11.33 4.01
CA LYS A 47 -18.26 10.13 3.16
C LYS A 47 -17.43 10.40 1.88
N GLY A 48 -16.82 9.32 1.39
CA GLY A 48 -15.94 9.35 0.22
C GLY A 48 -14.47 9.56 0.59
N HIS A 49 -13.60 9.18 -0.35
CA HIS A 49 -12.16 9.36 -0.21
C HIS A 49 -11.65 10.18 -1.39
N LEU A 50 -10.81 11.16 -1.10
CA LEU A 50 -10.02 11.85 -2.10
C LEU A 50 -8.83 10.99 -2.51
N ARG A 51 -8.46 11.02 -3.79
CA ARG A 51 -7.24 10.38 -4.28
C ARG A 51 -6.18 11.46 -4.41
N VAL A 52 -5.08 11.29 -3.69
CA VAL A 52 -4.05 12.31 -3.59
C VAL A 52 -2.66 11.72 -3.77
N HIS A 53 -1.74 12.56 -4.19
CA HIS A 53 -0.31 12.31 -4.27
C HIS A 53 0.38 13.12 -3.19
N SER A 54 1.49 12.62 -2.64
CA SER A 54 2.31 13.34 -1.67
C SER A 54 3.74 12.83 -1.74
N ASN A 55 4.70 13.68 -1.43
CA ASN A 55 6.12 13.32 -1.38
C ASN A 55 6.51 12.53 -0.13
N ILE A 56 5.59 12.39 0.82
CA ILE A 56 5.83 11.72 2.09
C ILE A 56 6.15 10.23 1.91
N GLU A 57 7.16 9.74 2.63
CA GLU A 57 7.50 8.33 2.65
C GLU A 57 6.60 7.59 3.65
N VAL A 58 5.80 6.66 3.16
CA VAL A 58 4.83 5.95 3.99
C VAL A 58 5.52 4.87 4.80
N THR A 59 5.44 5.01 6.11
CA THR A 59 5.77 3.95 7.07
C THR A 59 4.50 3.39 7.70
N GLY A 60 4.56 2.19 8.29
CA GLY A 60 3.38 1.52 8.86
C GLY A 60 2.65 2.31 9.96
N PHE A 61 3.36 3.19 10.69
CA PHE A 61 2.81 3.96 11.81
C PHE A 61 2.12 5.28 11.41
N MET A 62 2.20 5.66 10.14
CA MET A 62 1.69 6.95 9.63
C MET A 62 0.21 6.94 9.30
N ARG A 63 -0.51 5.83 9.48
CA ARG A 63 -1.97 5.86 9.34
C ARG A 63 -2.58 6.78 10.40
N GLY A 64 -3.58 7.54 9.98
CA GLY A 64 -4.32 8.50 10.81
C GLY A 64 -3.72 9.89 10.87
N ILE A 65 -2.80 10.25 9.97
CA ILE A 65 -2.24 11.60 9.88
C ILE A 65 -2.95 12.46 8.84
N VAL A 66 -2.84 13.77 9.01
CA VAL A 66 -3.20 14.77 8.02
C VAL A 66 -1.98 15.06 7.14
N LEU A 67 -2.12 14.90 5.83
CA LEU A 67 -1.08 15.25 4.86
C LEU A 67 -1.07 16.77 4.67
N GLN A 68 0.10 17.38 4.82
CA GLN A 68 0.28 18.83 4.67
C GLN A 68 0.64 19.23 3.24
N ASP A 69 1.55 18.47 2.62
CA ASP A 69 1.96 18.64 1.22
C ASP A 69 1.34 17.52 0.39
N TRP A 70 0.36 17.85 -0.44
CA TRP A 70 -0.35 16.90 -1.28
C TRP A 70 -1.00 17.58 -2.49
N GLU A 71 -1.24 16.77 -3.52
CA GLU A 71 -1.88 17.20 -4.76
C GLU A 71 -2.98 16.23 -5.16
N PHE A 72 -3.98 16.73 -5.89
CA PHE A 72 -5.05 15.88 -6.42
C PHE A 72 -4.55 14.92 -7.48
N CYS A 73 -5.02 13.69 -7.43
CA CYS A 73 -4.94 12.80 -8.58
C CYS A 73 -6.01 13.19 -9.59
N VAL A 74 -5.60 13.80 -10.70
CA VAL A 74 -6.49 14.17 -11.80
C VAL A 74 -6.92 12.99 -12.65
N LYS A 75 -6.21 11.85 -12.56
CA LYS A 75 -6.50 10.65 -13.34
C LYS A 75 -7.91 10.12 -13.05
N PRO A 76 -8.82 10.04 -14.05
CA PRO A 76 -10.10 9.38 -13.90
C PRO A 76 -9.95 7.92 -13.45
N ARG A 77 -10.88 7.42 -12.63
CA ARG A 77 -10.84 6.03 -12.14
C ARG A 77 -10.88 4.99 -13.26
N ASN A 78 -11.56 5.31 -14.34
CA ASN A 78 -11.82 4.41 -15.46
C ASN A 78 -10.76 4.53 -16.57
N ALA A 79 -9.79 5.44 -16.45
CA ALA A 79 -8.74 5.63 -17.45
C ALA A 79 -7.67 4.53 -17.37
N ALA A 80 -7.02 4.27 -18.51
CA ALA A 80 -5.94 3.29 -18.68
C ALA A 80 -4.81 3.44 -17.64
N ASN A 81 -4.07 2.38 -17.35
CA ASN A 81 -3.20 2.34 -16.17
C ASN A 81 -1.92 3.19 -16.29
N ALA A 82 -2.01 4.49 -15.99
CA ALA A 82 -0.86 5.38 -15.81
C ALA A 82 -0.28 5.38 -14.37
N GLY A 83 -0.24 4.23 -13.70
CA GLY A 83 0.43 4.08 -12.39
C GLY A 83 -0.26 4.70 -11.16
N CYS A 84 -1.42 5.33 -11.30
CA CYS A 84 -2.17 5.95 -10.19
C CYS A 84 -3.30 5.05 -9.62
N ARG A 85 -3.28 3.73 -9.86
CA ARG A 85 -4.40 2.81 -9.52
C ARG A 85 -4.43 2.39 -8.05
N SER A 86 -3.27 2.29 -7.43
CA SER A 86 -3.11 1.73 -6.08
C SER A 86 -2.64 2.80 -5.09
N GLY A 87 -3.02 2.63 -3.82
CA GLY A 87 -2.67 3.56 -2.76
C GLY A 87 -2.94 3.03 -1.36
N HIS A 88 -2.46 3.78 -0.37
CA HIS A 88 -2.62 3.50 1.05
C HIS A 88 -3.81 4.28 1.62
N TRP A 89 -4.63 3.59 2.40
CA TRP A 89 -5.79 4.15 3.08
C TRP A 89 -5.42 4.70 4.45
N GLY A 90 -6.33 5.53 5.01
CA GLY A 90 -6.23 6.01 6.39
C GLY A 90 -5.47 7.32 6.53
N PHE A 91 -5.39 8.12 5.47
CA PHE A 91 -4.85 9.47 5.51
C PHE A 91 -5.98 10.49 5.50
N TYR A 92 -5.66 11.72 5.89
CA TYR A 92 -6.59 12.85 5.89
C TYR A 92 -5.96 14.04 5.18
N VAL A 93 -6.78 14.91 4.60
CA VAL A 93 -6.35 16.16 3.95
C VAL A 93 -7.35 17.27 4.24
N TRP A 94 -6.87 18.49 4.40
CA TRP A 94 -7.72 19.67 4.42
C TRP A 94 -8.07 20.08 2.99
N HIS A 95 -9.34 19.96 2.61
CA HIS A 95 -9.85 20.37 1.30
C HIS A 95 -11.02 21.32 1.47
N GLU A 96 -10.92 22.53 0.93
CA GLU A 96 -11.97 23.57 1.02
C GLU A 96 -12.41 23.83 2.47
N GLY A 97 -11.44 23.85 3.40
CA GLY A 97 -11.72 24.05 4.83
C GLY A 97 -12.34 22.86 5.55
N VAL A 98 -12.48 21.69 4.88
CA VAL A 98 -13.03 20.46 5.46
C VAL A 98 -11.98 19.36 5.48
N LEU A 99 -11.84 18.68 6.62
CA LEU A 99 -10.93 17.55 6.75
C LEU A 99 -11.57 16.29 6.14
N ARG A 100 -11.01 15.79 5.04
CA ARG A 100 -11.54 14.63 4.31
C ARG A 100 -10.61 13.43 4.39
N LYS A 101 -11.19 12.23 4.32
CA LYS A 101 -10.41 10.99 4.17
C LYS A 101 -9.74 10.97 2.80
N ALA A 102 -8.52 10.49 2.75
CA ALA A 102 -7.71 10.39 1.56
C ALA A 102 -7.13 8.98 1.37
N ILE A 103 -6.96 8.61 0.11
CA ILE A 103 -6.12 7.51 -0.35
C ILE A 103 -4.85 8.15 -0.89
N LEU A 104 -3.72 7.89 -0.23
CA LEU A 104 -2.40 8.30 -0.69
C LEU A 104 -1.94 7.33 -1.77
N LEU A 105 -1.83 7.80 -3.01
CA LEU A 105 -1.39 6.97 -4.12
C LEU A 105 0.09 6.64 -4.02
N ILE A 106 0.47 5.47 -4.56
CA ILE A 106 1.86 4.98 -4.50
C ILE A 106 2.82 5.91 -5.25
N ARG A 107 2.38 6.47 -6.39
CA ARG A 107 3.15 7.49 -7.10
C ARG A 107 3.11 8.81 -6.34
N LYS A 108 4.25 9.49 -6.26
CA LYS A 108 4.38 10.81 -5.61
C LYS A 108 3.79 11.95 -6.44
N VAL A 109 3.61 11.77 -7.75
CA VAL A 109 3.07 12.78 -8.68
C VAL A 109 2.09 12.12 -9.66
N CYS A 110 1.07 12.86 -10.08
CA CYS A 110 0.19 12.44 -11.16
C CYS A 110 0.80 12.83 -12.51
N ASN A 111 1.14 11.84 -13.33
CA ASN A 111 1.65 12.05 -14.70
C ASN A 111 0.62 11.66 -15.76
N TYR A 112 -0.67 11.71 -15.42
CA TYR A 112 -1.72 11.41 -16.37
C TYR A 112 -1.94 12.61 -17.29
N THR A 113 -1.44 12.50 -18.51
CA THR A 113 -1.86 13.30 -19.65
C THR A 113 -3.17 12.73 -20.19
N HIS A 114 -4.12 13.59 -20.57
CA HIS A 114 -5.33 13.11 -21.23
C HIS A 114 -4.89 12.45 -22.55
N PRO A 115 -5.48 11.32 -22.98
CA PRO A 115 -5.17 10.75 -24.29
C PRO A 115 -5.52 11.71 -25.46
N ASP A 116 -6.26 12.79 -25.21
CA ASP A 116 -6.50 13.86 -26.19
C ASP A 116 -5.44 14.99 -26.14
N ASP A 117 -4.57 14.99 -25.12
CA ASP A 117 -3.40 15.88 -25.01
C ASP A 117 -2.12 15.22 -25.56
N ASP A 118 -2.22 13.97 -25.99
CA ASP A 118 -1.14 13.25 -26.66
C ASP A 118 -1.19 13.57 -28.16
N ASP A 119 -0.57 14.69 -28.53
CA ASP A 119 -0.22 15.01 -29.93
C ASP A 119 0.82 14.01 -30.42
N GLY A 120 0.35 12.78 -30.71
CA GLY A 120 0.91 11.89 -31.72
C GLY A 120 2.42 11.67 -31.76
N SER A 121 3.18 11.84 -30.67
CA SER A 121 4.61 11.54 -30.70
C SER A 121 4.78 10.04 -30.44
N GLU A 122 4.77 9.32 -31.56
CA GLU A 122 5.25 7.98 -31.76
C GLU A 122 6.53 7.74 -30.93
N HIS A 123 6.39 7.08 -29.77
CA HIS A 123 7.52 6.45 -29.12
C HIS A 123 7.50 4.98 -29.49
N ASP A 124 8.14 4.74 -30.63
CA ASP A 124 8.84 3.52 -31.03
C ASP A 124 9.18 2.65 -29.82
N PHE A 125 8.43 1.55 -29.65
CA PHE A 125 8.84 0.49 -28.76
C PHE A 125 10.03 -0.20 -29.42
N GLY A 126 11.22 0.31 -29.14
CA GLY A 126 12.48 -0.39 -29.31
C GLY A 126 12.43 -1.66 -28.48
N ASP A 127 11.97 -2.73 -29.12
CA ASP A 127 12.19 -4.12 -28.78
C ASP A 127 13.69 -4.37 -28.87
N GLU A 128 14.43 -4.07 -27.80
CA GLU A 128 15.79 -4.56 -27.63
C GLU A 128 15.74 -5.80 -26.74
N ASP A 129 15.70 -6.94 -27.45
CA ASP A 129 16.23 -8.24 -27.06
C ASP A 129 17.33 -8.12 -25.99
N ALA A 130 17.02 -8.55 -24.77
CA ALA A 130 18.00 -8.75 -23.72
C ALA A 130 18.15 -10.26 -23.44
N ASP A 131 19.17 -10.80 -24.11
CA ASP A 131 20.12 -11.80 -23.62
C ASP A 131 19.70 -13.27 -23.49
N GLU A 132 20.00 -13.96 -24.59
CA GLU A 132 20.60 -15.29 -24.75
C GLU A 132 21.29 -15.90 -23.50
N LEU A 133 20.73 -17.04 -23.07
CA LEU A 133 21.37 -18.31 -22.68
C LEU A 133 22.83 -18.29 -22.13
N ASP A 134 23.02 -18.60 -20.84
CA ASP A 134 23.98 -19.65 -20.42
C ASP A 134 23.68 -20.12 -18.99
N GLY A 135 23.54 -21.42 -18.80
CA GLY A 135 23.20 -22.02 -17.52
C GLY A 135 23.02 -23.53 -17.64
N GLN A 136 24.08 -24.20 -18.09
CA GLN A 136 24.16 -25.64 -18.33
C GLN A 136 23.69 -26.47 -17.13
N ASP A 137 22.61 -27.23 -17.36
CA ASP A 137 22.30 -28.46 -16.66
C ASP A 137 23.38 -29.50 -16.94
N VAL A 138 24.22 -29.79 -15.93
CA VAL A 138 24.94 -31.07 -15.84
C VAL A 138 24.75 -31.62 -14.43
N ILE A 139 23.72 -32.43 -14.27
CA ILE A 139 23.67 -33.46 -13.23
C ILE A 139 23.52 -34.80 -13.96
N GLU A 140 24.67 -35.44 -14.22
CA GLU A 140 24.73 -36.86 -14.55
C GLU A 140 24.54 -37.70 -13.27
N ALA A 141 23.95 -38.88 -13.48
CA ALA A 141 23.52 -39.86 -12.50
C ALA A 141 24.66 -40.67 -11.85
#